data_AF-A0A1G4B4R5-F1
#
_entry.id   AF-A0A1G4B4R5-F1
#
_cell.length_a   1.000
_cell.length_b   1.000
_cell.length_c   1.000
_cell.angle_alpha   90.00
_cell.angle_beta   90.00
_cell.angle_gamma   90.00
#
_symmetry.space_group_name_H-M   'P 1'
#
loop_
_entity.id
_entity.type
_entity.pdbx_description
1 polymer ?
#
loop_
_entity_poly.entity_id
_entity_poly.type
_entity_poly.pdbx_seq_one_letter_code
_entity_poly.pdbx_strand_id
1 'polypeptide(L)'
;MAFNEQFHLETGVGPRRVRPSRLWEKRHMLKTSARWVVKEARPISLRQLMVFGRSLTESRLLSSANYVRTELPARLAHRIRDMQQLPYVVVTNPHIKEVYELYNTAFDTFRKIKEIKTLEENEKFCQVISGMLKAHLTVIPKLSMGILESRGSMDAKDLDKFMNTVLRSRISRRVIAEQHLALTETYHSPWFSPGAKLSESEFIGEVFIKCIAKDVIERCTRAVQSLARSTYGQDVQVPEIKVEGHLESSFPYILSHLEYIIGELLRNSVQAVIERRQSGKAKDDGRPPPPIEVTICEAQHHVIIRISDQGGGIPHEELPYLWSFSKGPQSQRRLENLGRVPKLAATMQELHVSDELGRADMKTPTNHHNHNHGNSLASMTSRPPDLRLGMGLPLSRVYAEYWAGSLELHSLEGYGVDAFLQISKLGNKNEQLTTRATMDAV
;
A
#
# COMPACT_ATOMS: atom_id res chain seq x y z
N MET A 1 4.74 10.12 -49.71
CA MET A 1 4.79 11.60 -49.85
C MET A 1 5.33 12.14 -48.54
N ALA A 2 6.64 12.12 -48.31
CA ALA A 2 7.61 13.13 -48.77
C ALA A 2 7.17 14.56 -48.38
N PHE A 3 7.70 15.05 -47.26
CA PHE A 3 7.87 16.49 -47.04
C PHE A 3 9.33 16.71 -46.65
N ASN A 4 10.04 17.36 -47.56
CA ASN A 4 11.45 17.68 -47.51
C ASN A 4 11.63 19.12 -47.01
N GLU A 5 12.67 19.30 -46.20
CA GLU A 5 13.56 20.46 -46.01
C GLU A 5 13.08 21.90 -46.27
N GLN A 6 13.39 22.80 -45.33
CA GLN A 6 14.52 23.75 -45.39
C GLN A 6 14.49 24.67 -44.16
N PHE A 7 15.64 24.94 -43.53
CA PHE A 7 16.07 26.30 -43.17
C PHE A 7 17.52 26.29 -42.58
N HIS A 8 18.41 26.83 -43.41
CA HIS A 8 19.73 27.47 -43.24
C HIS A 8 20.82 26.94 -42.27
N LEU A 9 21.96 26.65 -42.91
CA LEU A 9 23.32 26.75 -42.38
C LEU A 9 23.70 28.23 -42.19
N GLU A 10 24.14 28.59 -40.98
CA GLU A 10 25.08 29.68 -40.74
C GLU A 10 26.18 29.23 -39.77
N THR A 11 27.32 29.88 -39.92
CA THR A 11 28.69 29.50 -39.61
C THR A 11 29.09 29.50 -38.12
N GLY A 12 29.84 28.46 -37.71
CA GLY A 12 31.08 28.53 -36.94
C GLY A 12 31.09 29.09 -35.51
N VAL A 13 31.01 28.21 -34.49
CA VAL A 13 31.69 28.32 -33.17
C VAL A 13 31.90 26.90 -32.60
N GLY A 14 33.04 26.63 -31.95
CA GLY A 14 33.59 25.30 -31.60
C GLY A 14 32.77 24.34 -30.71
N PRO A 15 33.35 23.18 -30.31
CA PRO A 15 32.58 22.02 -29.87
C PRO A 15 32.01 22.21 -28.47
N ARG A 16 30.81 22.78 -28.38
CA ARG A 16 29.98 22.67 -27.18
C ARG A 16 29.43 21.25 -27.12
N ARG A 17 29.75 20.51 -26.03
CA ARG A 17 29.07 19.25 -25.68
C ARG A 17 27.57 19.50 -25.69
N VAL A 18 26.91 19.05 -26.76
CA VAL A 18 25.45 19.13 -26.89
C VAL A 18 24.87 18.25 -25.80
N ARG A 19 24.24 18.86 -24.79
CA ARG A 19 23.38 18.12 -23.88
C ARG A 19 22.33 17.43 -24.73
N PRO A 20 22.23 16.11 -24.67
CA PRO A 20 21.31 15.42 -25.54
C PRO A 20 19.86 15.94 -25.33
N SER A 21 19.11 16.25 -26.40
CA SER A 21 17.73 16.78 -26.37
C SER A 21 16.68 15.92 -25.60
N ARG A 22 15.74 16.50 -24.84
CA ARG A 22 14.71 15.71 -24.09
C ARG A 22 13.96 14.61 -24.90
N LEU A 23 13.95 14.70 -26.23
CA LEU A 23 13.38 13.72 -27.16
C LEU A 23 14.23 12.45 -27.38
N TRP A 24 15.57 12.52 -27.44
CA TRP A 24 16.40 11.29 -27.54
C TRP A 24 16.33 10.50 -26.22
N GLU A 25 16.26 11.21 -25.09
CA GLU A 25 16.19 10.65 -23.74
C GLU A 25 14.89 9.85 -23.60
N LYS A 26 13.76 10.42 -24.05
CA LYS A 26 12.47 9.74 -24.14
C LYS A 26 12.49 8.54 -25.10
N ARG A 27 13.07 8.67 -26.30
CA ARG A 27 13.17 7.55 -27.28
C ARG A 27 14.06 6.41 -26.78
N HIS A 28 15.17 6.72 -26.10
CA HIS A 28 16.06 5.73 -25.52
C HIS A 28 15.40 5.04 -24.31
N MET A 29 14.70 5.79 -23.45
CA MET A 29 13.90 5.21 -22.36
C MET A 29 12.79 4.29 -22.87
N LEU A 30 12.10 4.65 -23.96
CA LEU A 30 11.08 3.79 -24.58
C LEU A 30 11.69 2.47 -25.11
N LYS A 31 12.83 2.52 -25.80
CA LYS A 31 13.52 1.32 -26.31
C LYS A 31 14.10 0.44 -25.20
N THR A 32 14.62 1.04 -24.13
CA THR A 32 15.16 0.28 -22.98
C THR A 32 14.08 -0.30 -22.11
N SER A 33 13.00 0.45 -21.84
CA SER A 33 11.80 -0.06 -21.16
C SER A 33 11.24 -1.28 -21.89
N ALA A 34 11.18 -1.26 -23.22
CA ALA A 34 10.70 -2.41 -24.01
C ALA A 34 11.44 -3.73 -23.70
N ARG A 35 12.76 -3.72 -23.45
CA ARG A 35 13.52 -4.94 -23.08
C ARG A 35 13.17 -5.45 -21.68
N TRP A 36 12.77 -4.56 -20.78
CA TRP A 36 12.34 -4.92 -19.42
C TRP A 36 10.88 -5.34 -19.38
N VAL A 37 10.02 -4.75 -20.21
CA VAL A 37 8.61 -5.14 -20.36
C VAL A 37 8.46 -6.59 -20.84
N VAL A 38 9.40 -7.11 -21.63
CA VAL A 38 9.40 -8.52 -22.08
C VAL A 38 9.66 -9.50 -20.94
N LYS A 39 10.32 -9.09 -19.85
CA LYS A 39 10.55 -9.98 -18.71
C LYS A 39 9.26 -10.13 -17.92
N GLU A 40 8.81 -11.36 -17.72
CA GLU A 40 7.68 -11.62 -16.83
C GLU A 40 8.05 -11.38 -15.37
N ALA A 41 7.15 -10.77 -14.62
CA ALA A 41 7.30 -10.64 -13.18
C ALA A 41 7.21 -12.03 -12.55
N ARG A 42 8.15 -12.37 -11.67
CA ARG A 42 8.15 -13.66 -10.97
C ARG A 42 7.27 -13.53 -9.72
N PRO A 43 6.08 -14.14 -9.68
CA PRO A 43 5.21 -14.01 -8.53
C PRO A 43 5.79 -14.78 -7.34
N ILE A 44 5.70 -14.19 -6.14
CA ILE A 44 6.17 -14.78 -4.89
C ILE A 44 4.98 -15.17 -4.01
N SER A 45 5.08 -16.27 -3.28
CA SER A 45 4.14 -16.62 -2.20
C SER A 45 4.66 -16.21 -0.82
N LEU A 46 3.74 -16.01 0.13
CA LEU A 46 4.07 -15.78 1.55
C LEU A 46 5.02 -16.86 2.08
N ARG A 47 4.75 -18.12 1.73
CA ARG A 47 5.57 -19.26 2.13
C ARG A 47 6.99 -19.18 1.58
N GLN A 48 7.20 -18.73 0.33
CA GLN A 48 8.54 -18.57 -0.23
C GLN A 48 9.34 -17.50 0.53
N LEU A 49 8.72 -16.35 0.84
CA LEU A 49 9.36 -15.28 1.61
C LEU A 49 9.75 -15.77 3.02
N MET A 50 8.87 -16.52 3.68
CA MET A 50 9.14 -17.13 4.98
C MET A 50 10.26 -18.18 4.91
N VAL A 51 10.25 -19.08 3.93
CA VAL A 51 11.29 -20.13 3.85
C VAL A 51 12.66 -19.51 3.58
N PHE A 52 12.71 -18.45 2.77
CA PHE A 52 13.95 -17.79 2.40
C PHE A 52 14.71 -17.23 3.61
N GLY A 53 14.01 -16.57 4.54
CA GLY A 53 14.67 -15.94 5.67
C GLY A 53 15.01 -16.87 6.85
N ARG A 54 14.55 -18.12 6.87
CA ARG A 54 14.82 -19.07 7.98
C ARG A 54 16.30 -19.39 8.19
N SER A 55 17.08 -19.31 7.12
CA SER A 55 18.54 -19.40 7.18
C SER A 55 19.13 -18.25 6.41
N LEU A 56 19.40 -17.16 7.12
CA LEU A 56 20.00 -15.96 6.56
C LEU A 56 21.53 -16.08 6.63
N THR A 57 22.16 -15.99 5.46
CA THR A 57 23.61 -15.98 5.29
C THR A 57 23.99 -14.82 4.38
N GLU A 58 25.26 -14.41 4.37
CA GLU A 58 25.74 -13.36 3.47
C GLU A 58 25.38 -13.65 2.00
N SER A 59 25.67 -14.87 1.53
CA SER A 59 25.35 -15.28 0.16
C SER A 59 23.86 -15.17 -0.15
N ARG A 60 22.99 -15.52 0.79
CA ARG A 60 21.54 -15.37 0.62
C ARG A 60 21.09 -13.92 0.67
N LEU A 61 21.69 -13.10 1.52
CA LEU A 61 21.40 -11.66 1.57
C LEU A 61 21.75 -11.00 0.23
N LEU A 62 22.92 -11.30 -0.33
CA LEU A 62 23.35 -10.82 -1.65
C LEU A 62 22.47 -11.37 -2.79
N SER A 63 22.01 -12.63 -2.67
CA SER A 63 21.03 -13.19 -3.61
C SER A 63 19.68 -12.45 -3.54
N SER A 64 19.23 -12.08 -2.33
CA SER A 64 18.03 -11.26 -2.14
C SER A 64 18.21 -9.87 -2.76
N ALA A 65 19.36 -9.24 -2.55
CA ALA A 65 19.68 -7.94 -3.13
C ALA A 65 19.59 -7.98 -4.66
N ASN A 66 20.20 -9.00 -5.28
CA ASN A 66 20.16 -9.17 -6.73
C ASN A 66 18.77 -9.56 -7.27
N TYR A 67 17.96 -10.28 -6.48
CA TYR A 67 16.56 -10.51 -6.80
C TYR A 67 15.80 -9.19 -6.86
N VAL A 68 15.86 -8.37 -5.82
CA VAL A 68 15.18 -7.06 -5.77
C VAL A 68 15.69 -6.12 -6.88
N ARG A 69 17.00 -6.09 -7.11
CA ARG A 69 17.65 -5.33 -8.19
C ARG A 69 17.09 -5.66 -9.58
N THR A 70 16.68 -6.91 -9.81
CA THR A 70 16.17 -7.36 -11.11
C THR A 70 14.64 -7.26 -11.22
N GLU A 71 13.91 -7.53 -10.14
CA GLU A 71 12.45 -7.52 -10.13
C GLU A 71 11.85 -6.10 -10.07
N LEU A 72 12.39 -5.20 -9.25
CA LEU A 72 11.87 -3.83 -9.15
C LEU A 72 11.80 -3.11 -10.51
N PRO A 73 12.87 -3.04 -11.31
CA PRO A 73 12.82 -2.38 -12.61
C PRO A 73 11.88 -3.09 -13.61
N ALA A 74 11.75 -4.42 -13.55
CA ALA A 74 10.80 -5.15 -14.39
C ALA A 74 9.34 -4.77 -14.06
N ARG A 75 8.97 -4.85 -12.76
CA ARG A 75 7.64 -4.48 -12.27
C ARG A 75 7.31 -2.99 -12.53
N LEU A 76 8.31 -2.10 -12.42
CA LEU A 76 8.19 -0.69 -12.78
C LEU A 76 7.94 -0.48 -14.28
N ALA A 77 8.68 -1.21 -15.14
CA ALA A 77 8.54 -1.09 -16.59
C ALA A 77 7.12 -1.46 -17.06
N HIS A 78 6.51 -2.51 -16.48
CA HIS A 78 5.12 -2.87 -16.75
C HIS A 78 4.17 -1.72 -16.39
N ARG A 79 4.27 -1.14 -15.20
CA ARG A 79 3.40 -0.01 -14.81
C ARG A 79 3.62 1.24 -15.66
N ILE A 80 4.86 1.54 -16.06
CA ILE A 80 5.15 2.63 -17.01
C ILE A 80 4.45 2.36 -18.34
N ARG A 81 4.45 1.12 -18.83
CA ARG A 81 3.79 0.74 -20.07
C ARG A 81 2.27 0.88 -19.96
N ASP A 82 1.67 0.47 -18.85
CA ASP A 82 0.23 0.60 -18.63
C ASP A 82 -0.20 2.08 -18.65
N MET A 83 0.58 2.95 -18.00
CA MET A 83 0.34 4.39 -18.04
C MET A 83 0.47 4.97 -19.45
N GLN A 84 1.34 4.43 -20.30
CA GLN A 84 1.48 4.87 -21.69
C GLN A 84 0.34 4.40 -22.60
N GLN A 85 -0.44 3.39 -22.19
CA GLN A 85 -1.60 2.90 -22.92
C GLN A 85 -2.89 3.64 -22.57
N LEU A 86 -2.88 4.46 -21.53
CA LEU A 86 -4.03 5.30 -21.19
C LEU A 86 -4.32 6.34 -22.28
N PRO A 87 -5.58 6.80 -22.42
CA PRO A 87 -5.92 7.88 -23.32
C PRO A 87 -5.08 9.12 -23.05
N TYR A 88 -4.68 9.84 -24.12
CA TYR A 88 -3.79 11.00 -24.01
C TYR A 88 -4.26 12.02 -22.97
N VAL A 89 -5.57 12.29 -22.93
CA VAL A 89 -6.19 13.23 -21.99
C VAL A 89 -5.94 12.83 -20.52
N VAL A 90 -5.99 11.53 -20.21
CA VAL A 90 -5.73 10.98 -18.87
C VAL A 90 -4.24 11.08 -18.53
N VAL A 91 -3.36 10.78 -19.48
CA VAL A 91 -1.90 10.85 -19.27
C VAL A 91 -1.42 12.30 -19.09
N THR A 92 -2.07 13.27 -19.74
CA THR A 92 -1.74 14.69 -19.60
C THR A 92 -2.21 15.30 -18.29
N ASN A 93 -3.06 14.62 -17.52
CA ASN A 93 -3.45 15.07 -16.19
C ASN A 93 -2.20 15.32 -15.32
N PRO A 94 -2.07 16.49 -14.66
CA PRO A 94 -0.87 16.84 -13.88
C PRO A 94 -0.49 15.79 -12.85
N HIS A 95 -1.46 15.23 -12.12
CA HIS A 95 -1.20 14.25 -11.08
C HIS A 95 -0.78 12.89 -11.64
N ILE A 96 -1.42 12.42 -12.71
CA ILE A 96 -1.03 11.18 -13.40
C ILE A 96 0.39 11.32 -13.98
N LYS A 97 0.69 12.47 -14.58
CA LYS A 97 2.01 12.78 -15.13
C LYS A 97 3.10 12.78 -14.05
N GLU A 98 2.84 13.35 -12.89
CA GLU A 98 3.80 13.31 -11.77
C GLU A 98 4.06 11.87 -11.29
N VAL A 99 3.02 11.04 -11.19
CA VAL A 99 3.18 9.61 -10.85
C VAL A 99 4.02 8.90 -11.93
N TYR A 100 3.78 9.20 -13.20
CA TYR A 100 4.56 8.68 -14.32
C TYR A 100 6.04 9.07 -14.21
N GLU A 101 6.34 10.32 -13.90
CA GLU A 101 7.71 10.82 -13.72
C GLU A 101 8.42 10.18 -12.51
N LEU A 102 7.70 9.96 -11.39
CA LEU A 102 8.20 9.23 -10.23
C LEU A 102 8.54 7.77 -10.57
N TYR A 103 7.72 7.10 -11.39
CA TYR A 103 7.99 5.74 -11.83
C TYR A 103 9.17 5.66 -12.80
N ASN A 104 9.28 6.62 -13.74
CA ASN A 104 10.43 6.68 -14.64
C ASN A 104 11.73 6.94 -13.89
N THR A 105 11.73 7.87 -12.92
CA THR A 105 12.90 8.14 -12.08
C THR A 105 13.35 6.89 -11.33
N ALA A 106 12.40 6.17 -10.73
CA ALA A 106 12.72 4.94 -10.02
C ALA A 106 13.24 3.84 -10.97
N PHE A 107 12.59 3.66 -12.12
CA PHE A 107 13.03 2.71 -13.14
C PHE A 107 14.45 3.02 -13.63
N ASP A 108 14.72 4.29 -13.95
CA ASP A 108 16.03 4.74 -14.43
C ASP A 108 17.11 4.61 -13.35
N THR A 109 16.76 4.78 -12.08
CA THR A 109 17.65 4.55 -10.95
C THR A 109 17.98 3.07 -10.81
N PHE A 110 16.97 2.20 -10.67
CA PHE A 110 17.19 0.77 -10.43
C PHE A 110 17.87 0.07 -11.61
N ARG A 111 17.53 0.40 -12.86
CA ARG A 111 18.11 -0.27 -14.03
C ARG A 111 19.61 -0.05 -14.20
N LYS A 112 20.18 1.00 -13.60
CA LYS A 112 21.61 1.34 -13.67
C LYS A 112 22.44 0.61 -12.62
N ILE A 113 21.80 0.00 -11.63
CA ILE A 113 22.47 -0.69 -10.54
C ILE A 113 23.06 -2.00 -11.07
N LYS A 114 24.38 -2.11 -10.95
CA LYS A 114 25.14 -3.30 -11.33
C LYS A 114 24.89 -4.43 -10.34
N GLU A 115 25.32 -5.63 -10.71
CA GLU A 115 25.27 -6.79 -9.82
C GLU A 115 25.96 -6.47 -8.48
N ILE A 116 25.26 -6.77 -7.38
CA ILE A 116 25.70 -6.50 -6.01
C ILE A 116 26.49 -7.72 -5.54
N LYS A 117 27.76 -7.52 -5.19
CA LYS A 117 28.70 -8.59 -4.83
C LYS A 117 29.21 -8.49 -3.40
N THR A 118 29.09 -7.31 -2.78
CA THR A 118 29.59 -7.07 -1.42
C THR A 118 28.50 -6.53 -0.51
N LEU A 119 28.70 -6.67 0.81
CA LEU A 119 27.80 -6.10 1.82
C LEU A 119 27.78 -4.57 1.77
N GLU A 120 28.89 -3.91 1.47
CA GLU A 120 28.94 -2.45 1.31
C GLU A 120 28.10 -1.97 0.12
N GLU A 121 28.09 -2.72 -0.99
CA GLU A 121 27.22 -2.45 -2.13
C GLU A 121 25.75 -2.68 -1.76
N ASN A 122 25.47 -3.70 -0.94
CA ASN A 122 24.13 -3.96 -0.41
C ASN A 122 23.62 -2.82 0.45
N GLU A 123 24.43 -2.27 1.36
CA GLU A 123 24.06 -1.13 2.20
C GLU A 123 23.70 0.10 1.36
N LYS A 124 24.53 0.42 0.35
CA LYS A 124 24.23 1.50 -0.61
C LYS A 124 22.94 1.24 -1.38
N PHE A 125 22.69 -0.02 -1.75
CA PHE A 125 21.45 -0.41 -2.42
C PHE A 125 20.23 -0.23 -1.51
N CYS A 126 20.31 -0.62 -0.24
CA CYS A 126 19.26 -0.39 0.75
C CYS A 126 18.93 1.11 0.90
N GLN A 127 19.94 1.98 0.93
CA GLN A 127 19.72 3.44 0.96
C GLN A 127 18.93 3.93 -0.26
N VAL A 128 19.24 3.41 -1.46
CA VAL A 128 18.50 3.73 -2.69
C VAL A 128 17.05 3.24 -2.60
N ILE A 129 16.83 2.00 -2.12
CA ILE A 129 15.49 1.45 -1.93
C ILE A 129 14.67 2.33 -0.98
N SER A 130 15.20 2.62 0.20
CA SER A 130 14.52 3.46 1.20
C SER A 130 14.18 4.84 0.65
N GLY A 131 15.12 5.47 -0.08
CA GLY A 131 14.88 6.74 -0.76
C GLY A 131 13.74 6.68 -1.80
N MET A 132 13.65 5.59 -2.56
CA MET A 132 12.56 5.41 -3.53
C MET A 132 11.21 5.13 -2.86
N LEU A 133 11.16 4.24 -1.85
CA LEU A 133 9.93 3.97 -1.09
C LEU A 133 9.34 5.24 -0.48
N LYS A 134 10.22 6.12 0.01
CA LYS A 134 9.90 7.44 0.56
C LYS A 134 9.35 8.41 -0.48
N ALA A 135 9.99 8.50 -1.65
CA ALA A 135 9.51 9.36 -2.74
C ALA A 135 8.10 8.93 -3.23
N HIS A 136 7.81 7.63 -3.21
CA HIS A 136 6.53 7.07 -3.66
C HIS A 136 5.38 7.15 -2.65
N LEU A 137 5.57 7.74 -1.46
CA LEU A 137 4.47 8.00 -0.50
C LEU A 137 3.42 8.98 -1.06
N THR A 138 3.79 9.79 -2.04
CA THR A 138 2.88 10.75 -2.71
C THR A 138 2.04 10.10 -3.81
N VAL A 139 2.28 8.84 -4.15
CA VAL A 139 1.66 8.19 -5.32
C VAL A 139 0.17 7.97 -5.13
N ILE A 140 -0.29 7.47 -3.98
CA ILE A 140 -1.72 7.15 -3.80
C ILE A 140 -2.59 8.40 -3.90
N PRO A 141 -2.31 9.51 -3.18
CA PRO A 141 -3.13 10.72 -3.30
C PRO A 141 -3.15 11.29 -4.72
N LYS A 142 -1.97 11.40 -5.36
CA LYS A 142 -1.86 11.93 -6.73
C LYS A 142 -2.62 11.06 -7.73
N LEU A 143 -2.44 9.75 -7.65
CA LEU A 143 -3.12 8.83 -8.54
C LEU A 143 -4.65 8.95 -8.37
N SER A 144 -5.14 9.02 -7.14
CA SER A 144 -6.57 9.19 -6.87
C SER A 144 -7.14 10.52 -7.35
N MET A 145 -6.42 11.63 -7.14
CA MET A 145 -6.81 12.94 -7.68
C MET A 145 -6.88 12.89 -9.21
N GLY A 146 -5.86 12.34 -9.87
CA GLY A 146 -5.83 12.24 -11.34
C GLY A 146 -6.93 11.35 -11.92
N ILE A 147 -7.30 10.27 -11.23
CA ILE A 147 -8.41 9.40 -11.62
C ILE A 147 -9.76 10.12 -11.44
N LEU A 148 -9.96 10.82 -10.32
CA LEU A 148 -11.17 11.61 -10.08
C LEU A 148 -11.31 12.78 -11.07
N GLU A 149 -10.22 13.38 -11.52
CA GLU A 149 -10.26 14.44 -12.53
C GLU A 149 -10.50 13.90 -13.95
N SER A 150 -10.28 12.59 -14.17
CA SER A 150 -10.38 11.95 -15.48
C SER A 150 -11.75 11.29 -15.76
N ARG A 151 -12.75 11.50 -14.90
CA ARG A 151 -14.07 10.80 -14.91
C ARG A 151 -14.95 11.03 -16.14
N GLY A 152 -14.58 11.96 -17.03
CA GLY A 152 -15.26 12.17 -18.32
C GLY A 152 -14.44 11.73 -19.53
N SER A 153 -13.19 11.31 -19.33
CA SER A 153 -12.22 11.05 -20.41
C SER A 153 -12.00 9.56 -20.67
N MET A 154 -12.49 8.69 -19.79
CA MET A 154 -12.33 7.24 -19.82
C MET A 154 -13.48 6.60 -19.05
N ASP A 155 -13.91 5.40 -19.44
CA ASP A 155 -14.94 4.71 -18.68
C ASP A 155 -14.46 4.43 -17.25
N ALA A 156 -15.36 4.59 -16.30
CA ALA A 156 -15.03 4.45 -14.89
C ALA A 156 -14.61 3.02 -14.52
N LYS A 157 -15.13 2.00 -15.21
CA LYS A 157 -14.67 0.62 -14.98
C LYS A 157 -13.21 0.46 -15.36
N ASP A 158 -12.79 1.10 -16.45
CA ASP A 158 -11.39 1.06 -16.90
C ASP A 158 -10.48 1.88 -15.98
N LEU A 159 -10.95 3.03 -15.47
CA LEU A 159 -10.24 3.81 -14.45
C LEU A 159 -10.06 3.01 -13.16
N ASP A 160 -11.11 2.35 -12.66
CA ASP A 160 -11.04 1.50 -11.47
C ASP A 160 -10.13 0.28 -11.71
N LYS A 161 -10.20 -0.35 -12.89
CA LYS A 161 -9.30 -1.46 -13.29
C LYS A 161 -7.84 -1.01 -13.31
N PHE A 162 -7.56 0.17 -13.85
CA PHE A 162 -6.23 0.77 -13.85
C PHE A 162 -5.75 1.05 -12.42
N MET A 163 -6.58 1.67 -11.58
CA MET A 163 -6.24 1.95 -10.19
C MET A 163 -5.90 0.67 -9.41
N ASN A 164 -6.74 -0.36 -9.51
CA ASN A 164 -6.48 -1.67 -8.93
C ASN A 164 -5.13 -2.27 -9.40
N THR A 165 -4.85 -2.18 -10.70
CA THR A 165 -3.61 -2.71 -11.31
C THR A 165 -2.36 -1.98 -10.80
N VAL A 166 -2.42 -0.66 -10.65
CA VAL A 166 -1.30 0.15 -10.14
C VAL A 166 -1.10 -0.08 -8.65
N LEU A 167 -2.17 -0.10 -7.85
CA LEU A 167 -2.11 -0.34 -6.40
C LEU A 167 -1.54 -1.73 -6.10
N ARG A 168 -2.01 -2.77 -6.79
CA ARG A 168 -1.53 -4.16 -6.63
C ARG A 168 -0.04 -4.28 -6.96
N SER A 169 0.43 -3.63 -8.03
CA SER A 169 1.87 -3.57 -8.33
C SER A 169 2.66 -2.73 -7.34
N ARG A 170 2.07 -1.68 -6.76
CA ARG A 170 2.71 -0.90 -5.70
C ARG A 170 2.91 -1.77 -4.46
N ILE A 171 1.88 -2.47 -3.98
CA ILE A 171 1.97 -3.42 -2.86
C ILE A 171 3.09 -4.43 -3.13
N SER A 172 3.08 -5.01 -4.33
CA SER A 172 4.08 -5.97 -4.78
C SER A 172 5.52 -5.47 -4.74
N ARG A 173 5.78 -4.28 -5.29
CA ARG A 173 7.12 -3.65 -5.25
C ARG A 173 7.55 -3.30 -3.82
N ARG A 174 6.61 -2.87 -2.96
CA ARG A 174 6.90 -2.56 -1.56
C ARG A 174 7.25 -3.80 -0.76
N VAL A 175 6.46 -4.88 -0.86
CA VAL A 175 6.72 -6.13 -0.14
C VAL A 175 8.13 -6.66 -0.42
N ILE A 176 8.55 -6.69 -1.68
CA ILE A 176 9.89 -7.19 -2.02
C ILE A 176 11.02 -6.27 -1.55
N ALA A 177 10.78 -4.96 -1.57
CA ALA A 177 11.74 -3.96 -1.11
C ALA A 177 11.89 -3.98 0.42
N GLU A 178 10.76 -3.93 1.14
CA GLU A 178 10.69 -3.95 2.60
C GLU A 178 11.20 -5.27 3.16
N GLN A 179 10.89 -6.40 2.51
CA GLN A 179 11.45 -7.69 2.91
C GLN A 179 12.99 -7.65 2.88
N HIS A 180 13.58 -7.13 1.82
CA HIS A 180 15.02 -7.08 1.71
C HIS A 180 15.66 -6.13 2.72
N LEU A 181 15.07 -4.95 2.93
CA LEU A 181 15.50 -4.00 3.96
C LEU A 181 15.47 -4.66 5.34
N ALA A 182 14.37 -5.34 5.68
CA ALA A 182 14.21 -6.00 6.96
C ALA A 182 15.22 -7.14 7.12
N LEU A 183 15.46 -7.95 6.08
CA LEU A 183 16.52 -8.99 6.10
C LEU A 183 17.91 -8.38 6.32
N THR A 184 18.22 -7.24 5.71
CA THR A 184 19.50 -6.54 5.94
C THR A 184 19.61 -6.05 7.38
N GLU A 185 18.60 -5.39 7.93
CA GLU A 185 18.59 -4.92 9.32
C GLU A 185 18.81 -6.06 10.33
N THR A 186 18.19 -7.20 10.05
CA THR A 186 18.35 -8.43 10.84
C THR A 186 19.77 -8.94 10.80
N TYR A 187 20.36 -8.97 9.61
CA TYR A 187 21.72 -9.46 9.42
C TYR A 187 22.74 -8.64 10.21
N HIS A 188 22.51 -7.34 10.36
CA HIS A 188 23.36 -6.43 11.12
C HIS A 188 22.97 -6.31 12.60
N SER A 189 21.92 -7.01 13.05
CA SER A 189 21.46 -6.92 14.43
C SER A 189 22.47 -7.57 15.39
N PRO A 190 22.78 -6.96 16.56
CA PRO A 190 23.81 -7.47 17.48
C PRO A 190 23.54 -8.88 18.02
N TRP A 191 22.27 -9.29 18.05
CA TRP A 191 21.81 -10.59 18.54
C TRP A 191 21.80 -11.67 17.46
N PHE A 192 22.04 -11.32 16.19
CA PHE A 192 22.00 -12.25 15.07
C PHE A 192 23.40 -12.71 14.67
N SER A 193 23.60 -14.03 14.64
CA SER A 193 24.82 -14.66 14.14
C SER A 193 24.57 -15.27 12.75
N PRO A 194 25.36 -14.95 11.71
CA PRO A 194 25.20 -15.52 10.37
C PRO A 194 25.16 -17.05 10.39
N GLY A 195 24.12 -17.65 9.80
CA GLY A 195 23.95 -19.10 9.76
C GLY A 195 23.26 -19.73 10.98
N ALA A 196 22.92 -18.95 12.02
CA ALA A 196 22.04 -19.43 13.08
C ALA A 196 20.64 -19.75 12.53
N LYS A 197 20.04 -20.84 12.99
CA LYS A 197 18.63 -21.13 12.69
C LYS A 197 17.76 -20.19 13.52
N LEU A 198 17.03 -19.32 12.85
CA LEU A 198 16.02 -18.47 13.49
C LEU A 198 14.84 -19.36 13.95
N SER A 199 14.33 -19.10 15.16
CA SER A 199 13.15 -19.80 15.70
C SER A 199 11.90 -19.43 14.88
N GLU A 200 10.90 -20.32 14.80
CA GLU A 200 9.61 -19.98 14.19
C GLU A 200 8.85 -18.88 14.96
N SER A 201 9.17 -18.67 16.25
CA SER A 201 8.64 -17.60 17.09
C SER A 201 9.48 -16.32 17.03
N GLU A 202 10.77 -16.45 16.69
CA GLU A 202 11.71 -15.35 16.58
C GLU A 202 12.20 -15.30 15.12
N PHE A 203 11.45 -14.56 14.33
CA PHE A 203 12.01 -13.65 13.32
C PHE A 203 12.14 -14.12 11.87
N ILE A 204 11.56 -13.32 10.93
CA ILE A 204 12.12 -12.92 9.61
C ILE A 204 11.55 -11.56 9.16
N GLY A 205 12.24 -10.47 9.48
CA GLY A 205 11.92 -9.10 9.08
C GLY A 205 10.59 -8.61 9.65
N GLU A 206 10.34 -7.30 9.64
CA GLU A 206 9.05 -6.74 10.10
C GLU A 206 7.83 -7.26 9.30
N VAL A 207 8.06 -8.01 8.22
CA VAL A 207 7.06 -8.39 7.22
C VAL A 207 6.36 -9.73 7.55
N PHE A 208 6.96 -10.65 8.31
CA PHE A 208 6.35 -11.98 8.56
C PHE A 208 6.39 -12.40 10.02
N ILE A 209 5.36 -11.99 10.75
CA ILE A 209 5.07 -12.47 12.11
C ILE A 209 3.98 -13.55 12.01
N LYS A 210 4.08 -14.60 12.84
CA LYS A 210 2.94 -15.48 13.13
C LYS A 210 1.83 -14.60 13.69
N CYS A 211 0.89 -14.21 12.83
CA CYS A 211 -0.15 -13.25 13.20
C CYS A 211 -1.17 -13.98 14.06
N ILE A 212 -1.32 -13.54 15.31
CA ILE A 212 -2.42 -13.93 16.18
C ILE A 212 -3.56 -12.94 15.90
N ALA A 213 -4.69 -13.42 15.39
CA ALA A 213 -5.78 -12.55 14.94
C ALA A 213 -6.26 -11.62 16.05
N LYS A 214 -6.46 -12.16 17.26
CA LYS A 214 -6.92 -11.42 18.43
C LYS A 214 -6.01 -10.23 18.76
N ASP A 215 -4.70 -10.46 18.84
CA ASP A 215 -3.73 -9.41 19.18
C ASP A 215 -3.76 -8.26 18.18
N VAL A 216 -3.87 -8.58 16.88
CA VAL A 216 -3.98 -7.57 15.82
C VAL A 216 -5.26 -6.76 15.96
N ILE A 217 -6.40 -7.43 16.18
CA ILE A 217 -7.70 -6.78 16.39
C ILE A 217 -7.66 -5.88 17.63
N GLU A 218 -7.07 -6.32 18.74
CA GLU A 218 -6.95 -5.53 19.97
C GLU A 218 -6.04 -4.31 19.79
N ARG A 219 -4.92 -4.45 19.06
CA ARG A 219 -4.06 -3.30 18.72
C ARG A 219 -4.83 -2.28 17.89
N CYS A 220 -5.51 -2.72 16.84
CA CYS A 220 -6.37 -1.87 16.00
C CYS A 220 -7.49 -1.21 16.83
N THR A 221 -8.11 -1.95 17.74
CA THR A 221 -9.17 -1.45 18.64
C THR A 221 -8.68 -0.27 19.47
N ARG A 222 -7.58 -0.44 20.21
CA ARG A 222 -7.04 0.64 21.08
C ARG A 222 -6.79 1.92 20.30
N ALA A 223 -6.28 1.79 19.09
CA ALA A 223 -5.93 2.94 18.30
C ALA A 223 -7.12 3.60 17.61
N VAL A 224 -8.08 2.82 17.10
CA VAL A 224 -9.33 3.36 16.55
C VAL A 224 -10.11 4.07 17.64
N GLN A 225 -10.17 3.53 18.86
CA GLN A 225 -10.83 4.19 20.00
C GLN A 225 -10.13 5.51 20.37
N SER A 226 -8.80 5.53 20.40
CA SER A 226 -8.01 6.75 20.62
C SER A 226 -8.29 7.80 19.54
N LEU A 227 -8.31 7.38 18.27
CA LEU A 227 -8.64 8.24 17.13
C LEU A 227 -10.06 8.78 17.23
N ALA A 228 -11.05 7.96 17.60
CA ALA A 228 -12.44 8.40 17.72
C ALA A 228 -12.57 9.50 18.78
N ARG A 229 -11.91 9.35 19.93
CA ARG A 229 -11.90 10.38 20.99
C ARG A 229 -11.21 11.67 20.57
N SER A 230 -10.15 11.61 19.76
CA SER A 230 -9.52 12.82 19.24
C SER A 230 -10.38 13.54 18.19
N THR A 231 -11.22 12.79 17.47
CA THR A 231 -12.07 13.31 16.38
C THR A 231 -13.37 13.91 16.87
N TYR A 232 -14.08 13.18 17.73
CA TYR A 232 -15.44 13.51 18.16
C TYR A 232 -15.50 14.14 19.56
N GLY A 233 -14.34 14.35 20.20
CA GLY A 233 -14.21 14.86 21.56
C GLY A 233 -13.97 13.77 22.60
N GLN A 234 -13.38 14.13 23.74
CA GLN A 234 -13.02 13.15 24.79
C GLN A 234 -14.23 12.47 25.43
N ASP A 235 -15.37 13.18 25.48
CA ASP A 235 -16.60 12.70 26.11
C ASP A 235 -17.47 11.83 25.19
N VAL A 236 -17.02 11.56 23.96
CA VAL A 236 -17.77 10.72 23.02
C VAL A 236 -17.89 9.29 23.56
N GLN A 237 -19.11 8.76 23.55
CA GLN A 237 -19.33 7.34 23.86
C GLN A 237 -18.88 6.48 22.68
N VAL A 238 -17.71 5.85 22.83
CA VAL A 238 -17.14 4.94 21.83
C VAL A 238 -17.70 3.53 22.05
N PRO A 239 -18.16 2.82 21.00
CA PRO A 239 -18.63 1.43 21.14
C PRO A 239 -17.54 0.50 21.67
N GLU A 240 -17.96 -0.43 22.52
CA GLU A 240 -17.15 -1.58 22.92
C GLU A 240 -16.93 -2.49 21.71
N ILE A 241 -15.72 -3.05 21.56
CA ILE A 241 -15.40 -4.00 20.50
C ILE A 241 -15.22 -5.38 21.16
N LYS A 242 -16.16 -6.29 20.89
CA LYS A 242 -16.20 -7.64 21.47
C LYS A 242 -15.59 -8.63 20.49
N VAL A 243 -14.53 -9.33 20.90
CA VAL A 243 -13.84 -10.32 20.06
C VAL A 243 -14.20 -11.73 20.54
N GLU A 244 -14.68 -12.57 19.62
CA GLU A 244 -15.13 -13.93 19.90
C GLU A 244 -14.68 -14.94 18.82
N GLY A 245 -14.89 -16.23 19.07
CA GLY A 245 -14.52 -17.32 18.16
C GLY A 245 -13.14 -17.92 18.46
N HIS A 246 -12.36 -18.22 17.42
CA HIS A 246 -11.05 -18.89 17.53
C HIS A 246 -9.94 -17.88 17.90
N LEU A 247 -9.88 -17.49 19.17
CA LEU A 247 -8.99 -16.44 19.66
C LEU A 247 -7.49 -16.76 19.53
N GLU A 248 -7.12 -18.03 19.60
CA GLU A 248 -5.75 -18.52 19.46
C GLU A 248 -5.35 -18.75 18.00
N SER A 249 -6.21 -18.33 17.05
CA SER A 249 -5.96 -18.55 15.63
C SER A 249 -4.72 -17.80 15.18
N SER A 250 -3.78 -18.58 14.65
CA SER A 250 -2.51 -18.05 14.16
C SER A 250 -2.21 -18.52 12.74
N PHE A 251 -1.75 -17.58 11.92
CA PHE A 251 -1.47 -17.83 10.52
C PHE A 251 -0.37 -16.91 9.99
N PRO A 252 0.38 -17.37 8.97
CA PRO A 252 1.38 -16.54 8.31
C PRO A 252 0.70 -15.44 7.47
N TYR A 253 0.98 -14.18 7.78
CA TYR A 253 0.51 -13.03 7.00
C TYR A 253 1.44 -11.83 7.17
N ILE A 254 1.30 -10.83 6.29
CA ILE A 254 1.98 -9.56 6.46
C ILE A 254 1.23 -8.73 7.49
N LEU A 255 1.84 -8.59 8.67
CA LEU A 255 1.17 -7.97 9.82
C LEU A 255 0.60 -6.60 9.48
N SER A 256 1.38 -5.77 8.80
CA SER A 256 1.01 -4.40 8.47
C SER A 256 -0.14 -4.28 7.47
N HIS A 257 -0.28 -5.27 6.58
CA HIS A 257 -1.42 -5.35 5.67
C HIS A 257 -2.69 -5.71 6.45
N LEU A 258 -2.57 -6.63 7.42
CA LEU A 258 -3.70 -7.02 8.27
C LEU A 258 -4.13 -5.85 9.17
N GLU A 259 -3.18 -5.17 9.80
CA GLU A 259 -3.44 -3.98 10.62
C GLU A 259 -4.11 -2.87 9.81
N TYR A 260 -3.71 -2.68 8.55
CA TYR A 260 -4.40 -1.73 7.66
C TYR A 260 -5.85 -2.14 7.40
N ILE A 261 -6.09 -3.38 6.95
CA ILE A 261 -7.45 -3.83 6.64
C ILE A 261 -8.34 -3.77 7.88
N ILE A 262 -7.90 -4.36 9.00
CA ILE A 262 -8.68 -4.39 10.25
C ILE A 262 -8.86 -2.98 10.81
N GLY A 263 -7.83 -2.13 10.80
CA GLY A 263 -7.91 -0.75 11.26
C GLY A 263 -8.91 0.08 10.45
N GLU A 264 -8.92 -0.06 9.12
CA GLU A 264 -9.88 0.64 8.25
C GLU A 264 -11.32 0.17 8.49
N LEU A 265 -11.54 -1.15 8.61
CA LEU A 265 -12.86 -1.72 8.87
C LEU A 265 -13.40 -1.31 10.24
N LEU A 266 -12.62 -1.50 11.31
CA LEU A 266 -13.02 -1.10 12.67
C LEU A 266 -13.28 0.39 12.76
N ARG A 267 -12.46 1.23 12.12
CA ARG A 267 -12.69 2.68 12.13
C ARG A 267 -14.00 3.03 11.43
N ASN A 268 -14.30 2.43 10.28
CA ASN A 268 -15.56 2.69 9.58
C ASN A 268 -16.77 2.28 10.44
N SER A 269 -16.71 1.12 11.10
CA SER A 269 -17.75 0.65 12.01
C SER A 269 -17.93 1.56 13.24
N VAL A 270 -16.83 1.93 13.90
CA VAL A 270 -16.86 2.86 15.06
C VAL A 270 -17.44 4.22 14.65
N GLN A 271 -16.99 4.75 13.52
CA GLN A 271 -17.48 6.02 12.97
C GLN A 271 -18.99 5.95 12.67
N ALA A 272 -19.46 4.89 12.02
CA ALA A 272 -20.87 4.72 11.70
C ALA A 272 -21.76 4.68 12.95
N VAL A 273 -21.33 3.94 13.99
CA VAL A 273 -22.07 3.86 15.27
C VAL A 273 -22.13 5.22 15.99
N ILE A 274 -21.01 5.94 16.05
CA ILE A 274 -20.96 7.27 16.69
C ILE A 274 -21.85 8.27 15.94
N GLU A 275 -21.72 8.35 14.62
CA GLU A 275 -22.46 9.31 13.80
C GLU A 275 -23.96 9.03 13.78
N ARG A 276 -24.36 7.75 13.77
CA ARG A 276 -25.78 7.37 13.88
C ARG A 276 -26.40 7.92 15.15
N ARG A 277 -25.71 7.84 16.28
CA ARG A 277 -26.18 8.39 17.56
C ARG A 277 -26.25 9.91 17.54
N GLN A 278 -25.20 10.57 17.04
CA GLN A 278 -25.16 12.04 16.97
C GLN A 278 -26.22 12.61 16.01
N SER A 279 -26.61 11.86 14.97
CA SER A 279 -27.62 12.31 13.99
C SER A 279 -29.06 12.38 14.52
N GLY A 280 -29.31 11.98 15.78
CA GLY A 280 -30.65 11.97 16.39
C GLY A 280 -31.61 10.92 15.79
N LYS A 281 -31.15 10.10 14.83
CA LYS A 281 -31.92 8.99 14.25
C LYS A 281 -32.07 7.79 15.21
N ALA A 282 -31.25 7.73 16.25
CA ALA A 282 -31.42 6.82 17.38
C ALA A 282 -32.00 7.61 18.57
N LYS A 283 -32.95 7.03 19.30
CA LYS A 283 -33.42 7.62 20.56
C LYS A 283 -32.22 7.68 21.52
N ASP A 284 -31.89 8.89 21.98
CA ASP A 284 -30.93 9.07 23.07
C ASP A 284 -31.58 8.63 24.37
N ASP A 285 -31.48 7.34 24.67
CA ASP A 285 -32.06 6.69 25.83
C ASP A 285 -31.05 6.59 26.99
N GLY A 286 -29.91 7.28 26.90
CA GLY A 286 -28.82 7.23 27.88
C GLY A 286 -28.09 5.89 27.94
N ARG A 287 -28.44 4.90 27.10
CA ARG A 287 -27.75 3.61 27.06
C ARG A 287 -26.41 3.73 26.34
N PRO A 288 -25.41 2.88 26.65
CA PRO A 288 -24.16 2.85 25.90
C PRO A 288 -24.38 2.47 24.42
N PRO A 289 -23.50 2.91 23.51
CA PRO A 289 -23.53 2.51 22.11
C PRO A 289 -23.52 0.98 21.95
N PRO A 290 -24.23 0.44 20.94
CA PRO A 290 -24.21 -0.99 20.68
C PRO A 290 -22.77 -1.45 20.40
N PRO A 291 -22.36 -2.63 20.92
CA PRO A 291 -21.01 -3.13 20.69
C PRO A 291 -20.80 -3.51 19.23
N ILE A 292 -19.56 -3.41 18.77
CA ILE A 292 -19.10 -3.97 17.50
C ILE A 292 -18.64 -5.39 17.79
N GLU A 293 -19.17 -6.36 17.06
CA GLU A 293 -18.85 -7.78 17.24
C GLU A 293 -17.82 -8.21 16.20
N VAL A 294 -16.70 -8.78 16.67
CA VAL A 294 -15.63 -9.30 15.82
C VAL A 294 -15.50 -10.80 16.03
N THR A 295 -15.92 -11.59 15.04
CA THR A 295 -15.90 -13.06 15.12
C THR A 295 -14.73 -13.61 14.30
N ILE A 296 -13.87 -14.40 14.93
CA ILE A 296 -12.72 -15.06 14.30
C ILE A 296 -13.09 -16.53 14.03
N CYS A 297 -13.06 -16.94 12.76
CA CYS A 297 -13.32 -18.31 12.34
C CYS A 297 -12.08 -18.92 11.68
N GLU A 298 -11.51 -19.94 12.30
CA GLU A 298 -10.42 -20.71 11.72
C GLU A 298 -10.97 -21.95 11.02
N ALA A 299 -10.83 -21.98 9.69
CA ALA A 299 -11.12 -23.15 8.87
C ALA A 299 -9.82 -23.88 8.47
N GLN A 300 -9.95 -25.00 7.76
CA GLN A 300 -8.81 -25.81 7.31
C GLN A 300 -7.86 -25.03 6.38
N HIS A 301 -8.43 -24.22 5.48
CA HIS A 301 -7.67 -23.48 4.46
C HIS A 301 -7.71 -21.97 4.60
N HIS A 302 -8.61 -21.46 5.44
CA HIS A 302 -8.90 -20.03 5.55
C HIS A 302 -9.06 -19.60 7.00
N VAL A 303 -8.72 -18.34 7.25
CA VAL A 303 -9.16 -17.63 8.46
C VAL A 303 -10.12 -16.54 8.02
N ILE A 304 -11.29 -16.50 8.63
CA ILE A 304 -12.34 -15.53 8.33
C ILE A 304 -12.52 -14.64 9.55
N ILE A 305 -12.45 -13.33 9.35
CA ILE A 305 -12.71 -12.32 10.37
C ILE A 305 -13.97 -11.57 9.96
N ARG A 306 -15.03 -11.73 10.73
CA ARG A 306 -16.28 -10.96 10.58
C ARG A 306 -16.23 -9.75 11.51
N ILE A 307 -16.53 -8.56 11.01
CA ILE A 307 -16.73 -7.34 11.80
C ILE A 307 -18.17 -6.88 11.58
N SER A 308 -19.00 -6.93 12.61
CA SER A 308 -20.42 -6.58 12.58
C SER A 308 -20.66 -5.33 13.41
N ASP A 309 -21.31 -4.33 12.82
CA ASP A 309 -21.74 -3.11 13.51
C ASP A 309 -23.24 -2.88 13.42
N GLN A 310 -23.74 -1.95 14.25
CA GLN A 310 -25.12 -1.46 14.21
C GLN A 310 -25.16 0.03 13.82
N GLY A 311 -24.28 0.42 12.89
CA GLY A 311 -24.04 1.80 12.47
C GLY A 311 -25.09 2.39 11.53
N GLY A 312 -26.16 1.66 11.20
CA GLY A 312 -27.23 2.16 10.31
C GLY A 312 -27.18 1.62 8.89
N GLY A 313 -26.17 0.83 8.55
CA GLY A 313 -26.02 0.27 7.21
C GLY A 313 -25.59 1.33 6.18
N ILE A 314 -25.30 0.84 4.99
CA ILE A 314 -24.97 1.62 3.79
C ILE A 314 -26.24 1.79 2.95
N PRO A 315 -26.61 3.03 2.55
CA PRO A 315 -27.74 3.29 1.68
C PRO A 315 -27.63 2.54 0.35
N HIS A 316 -28.76 2.03 -0.17
CA HIS A 316 -28.78 1.28 -1.43
C HIS A 316 -28.18 2.05 -2.62
N GLU A 317 -28.31 3.38 -2.64
CA GLU A 317 -27.74 4.25 -3.67
C GLU A 317 -26.19 4.33 -3.65
N GLU A 318 -25.55 4.05 -2.51
CA GLU A 318 -24.09 4.06 -2.38
C GLU A 318 -23.45 2.71 -2.70
N LEU A 319 -24.18 1.60 -2.59
CA LEU A 319 -23.67 0.23 -2.81
C LEU A 319 -22.95 0.03 -4.16
N PRO A 320 -23.44 0.55 -5.31
CA PRO A 320 -22.76 0.40 -6.59
C PRO A 320 -21.37 1.05 -6.64
N TYR A 321 -21.10 1.99 -5.75
CA TYR A 321 -19.88 2.81 -5.75
C TYR A 321 -18.92 2.46 -4.61
N LEU A 322 -19.29 1.48 -3.78
CA LEU A 322 -18.56 1.10 -2.57
C LEU A 322 -17.09 0.73 -2.84
N TRP A 323 -16.86 0.02 -3.94
CA TRP A 323 -15.54 -0.45 -4.37
C TRP A 323 -14.89 0.44 -5.44
N SER A 324 -15.56 1.54 -5.83
CA SER A 324 -15.09 2.41 -6.90
C SER A 324 -14.13 3.47 -6.37
N PHE A 325 -13.01 3.66 -7.07
CA PHE A 325 -12.09 4.76 -6.82
C PHE A 325 -12.53 6.02 -7.56
N SER A 326 -13.21 5.85 -8.68
CA SER A 326 -13.60 6.91 -9.61
C SER A 326 -15.05 7.38 -9.45
N LYS A 327 -15.94 6.66 -8.75
CA LYS A 327 -17.38 7.00 -8.67
C LYS A 327 -17.87 7.23 -7.24
N GLY A 328 -19.05 7.84 -7.16
CA GLY A 328 -19.84 8.03 -5.94
C GLY A 328 -20.41 9.46 -5.81
N PRO A 329 -21.52 9.62 -5.07
CA PRO A 329 -22.19 10.91 -4.88
C PRO A 329 -21.27 11.96 -4.21
N GLN A 330 -20.28 11.51 -3.43
CA GLN A 330 -19.38 12.37 -2.67
C GLN A 330 -18.02 12.62 -3.36
N SER A 331 -17.90 12.28 -4.63
CA SER A 331 -16.64 12.33 -5.39
C SER A 331 -15.98 13.71 -5.44
N GLN A 332 -16.75 14.80 -5.54
CA GLN A 332 -16.21 16.17 -5.50
C GLN A 332 -15.62 16.50 -4.12
N ARG A 333 -16.34 16.17 -3.04
CA ARG A 333 -15.87 16.32 -1.66
C ARG A 333 -14.61 15.48 -1.39
N ARG A 334 -14.53 14.28 -1.95
CA ARG A 334 -13.33 13.42 -1.87
C ARG A 334 -12.13 14.07 -2.55
N LEU A 335 -12.32 14.69 -3.72
CA LEU A 335 -11.25 15.41 -4.44
C LEU A 335 -10.69 16.58 -3.61
N GLU A 336 -11.58 17.39 -3.02
CA GLU A 336 -11.18 18.49 -2.13
C GLU A 336 -10.42 18.01 -0.90
N ASN A 337 -10.87 16.89 -0.31
CA ASN A 337 -10.21 16.28 0.84
C ASN A 337 -8.82 15.71 0.47
N LEU A 338 -8.67 15.12 -0.72
CA LEU A 338 -7.39 14.58 -1.20
C LEU A 338 -6.34 15.68 -1.41
N GLY A 339 -6.74 16.87 -1.85
CA GLY A 339 -5.84 18.02 -1.97
C GLY A 339 -5.20 18.44 -0.64
N ARG A 340 -5.80 18.07 0.50
CA ARG A 340 -5.29 18.36 1.85
C ARG A 340 -4.34 17.27 2.38
N VAL A 341 -4.14 16.18 1.63
CA VAL A 341 -3.34 15.02 2.04
C VAL A 341 -2.15 14.85 1.08
N PRO A 342 -1.02 15.53 1.32
CA PRO A 342 0.11 15.56 0.37
C PRO A 342 0.84 14.21 0.28
N LYS A 343 0.76 13.38 1.32
CA LYS A 343 1.34 12.02 1.38
C LYS A 343 0.32 11.10 2.03
N LEU A 344 0.28 9.84 1.59
CA LEU A 344 -0.56 8.82 2.23
C LEU A 344 0.26 7.55 2.38
N ALA A 345 0.50 7.20 3.64
CA ALA A 345 1.01 5.92 4.07
C ALA A 345 -0.17 4.93 4.18
N ALA A 346 -0.10 3.83 3.44
CA ALA A 346 -1.12 2.79 3.49
C ALA A 346 -0.84 1.71 4.54
N THR A 347 0.36 1.64 5.12
CA THR A 347 0.71 0.67 6.16
C THR A 347 1.60 1.32 7.22
N MET A 348 1.74 0.65 8.37
CA MET A 348 2.62 1.09 9.46
C MET A 348 4.08 1.32 9.01
N GLN A 349 4.59 0.45 8.15
CA GLN A 349 5.94 0.52 7.60
C GLN A 349 6.09 1.74 6.70
N GLU A 350 5.03 2.17 6.01
CA GLU A 350 5.06 3.40 5.22
C GLU A 350 5.17 4.64 6.10
N LEU A 351 4.67 4.59 7.34
CA LEU A 351 4.74 5.69 8.30
C LEU A 351 6.09 5.79 8.99
N HIS A 352 6.71 4.67 9.35
CA HIS A 352 8.05 4.69 9.94
C HIS A 352 9.03 5.42 9.00
N VAL A 353 8.92 5.18 7.68
CA VAL A 353 9.66 5.93 6.64
C VAL A 353 9.31 7.43 6.61
N SER A 354 8.10 7.81 7.02
CA SER A 354 7.65 9.19 7.10
C SER A 354 8.09 9.91 8.38
N ASP A 355 8.16 9.23 9.53
CA ASP A 355 8.58 9.81 10.82
C ASP A 355 10.09 10.11 10.86
N GLU A 356 10.91 9.30 10.16
CA GLU A 356 12.34 9.58 9.98
C GLU A 356 12.62 10.93 9.28
N LEU A 357 11.68 11.46 8.48
CA LEU A 357 11.78 12.83 7.93
C LEU A 357 11.60 13.91 8.99
N GLY A 358 10.58 13.76 9.83
CA GLY A 358 10.27 14.76 10.85
C GLY A 358 11.40 14.92 11.86
N ARG A 359 12.14 13.82 12.13
CA ARG A 359 13.34 13.84 12.98
C ARG A 359 14.60 14.33 12.27
N ALA A 360 14.75 14.12 10.97
CA ALA A 360 15.92 14.60 10.23
C ALA A 360 16.00 16.14 10.11
N ASP A 361 14.87 16.84 10.24
CA ASP A 361 14.81 18.31 10.24
C ASP A 361 15.07 18.94 11.63
N MET A 362 15.13 18.14 12.71
CA MET A 362 15.53 18.58 14.07
C MET A 362 16.80 17.86 14.50
N LYS A 363 17.97 18.46 14.24
CA LYS A 363 19.24 18.03 14.82
C LYS A 363 19.28 18.35 16.32
N THR A 364 18.86 17.43 17.17
CA THR A 364 19.33 17.34 18.57
C THR A 364 19.68 15.89 18.90
N PRO A 365 20.82 15.64 19.58
CA PRO A 365 21.22 14.29 19.94
C PRO A 365 20.49 13.87 21.21
N THR A 366 19.79 12.74 21.17
CA THR A 366 19.34 12.06 22.38
C THR A 366 19.80 10.61 22.38
N ASN A 367 20.44 10.24 23.48
CA ASN A 367 21.02 8.95 23.78
C ASN A 367 20.04 7.77 23.65
N HIS A 368 20.65 6.63 23.34
CA HIS A 368 20.10 5.31 23.17
C HIS A 368 19.27 4.75 24.36
N HIS A 369 18.35 3.82 23.98
CA HIS A 369 17.66 2.79 24.77
C HIS A 369 16.36 3.15 25.48
N ASN A 370 15.27 3.25 24.69
CA ASN A 370 13.99 2.60 25.02
C ASN A 370 13.09 2.57 23.77
N HIS A 371 13.06 1.46 23.01
CA HIS A 371 12.08 1.25 21.94
C HIS A 371 10.71 0.94 22.56
N ASN A 372 10.12 1.96 23.18
CA ASN A 372 8.75 1.89 23.65
C ASN A 372 7.84 2.13 22.42
N HIS A 373 7.12 1.10 22.00
CA HIS A 373 6.12 1.14 20.93
C HIS A 373 5.02 2.15 21.26
N GLY A 374 5.23 3.42 20.88
CA GLY A 374 4.27 4.49 21.04
C GLY A 374 3.21 4.47 19.94
N ASN A 375 2.00 4.04 20.26
CA ASN A 375 0.71 4.36 19.59
C ASN A 375 0.70 4.46 18.04
N SER A 376 1.31 3.47 17.38
CA SER A 376 1.51 3.33 15.94
C SER A 376 0.30 3.56 15.02
N LEU A 377 -0.91 3.16 15.41
CA LEU A 377 -2.09 3.27 14.52
C LEU A 377 -2.72 4.68 14.48
N ALA A 378 -2.48 5.56 15.47
CA ALA A 378 -2.88 6.97 15.37
C ALA A 378 -2.05 7.70 14.29
N SER A 379 -0.81 7.25 14.08
CA SER A 379 0.07 7.67 12.99
C SER A 379 -0.40 7.12 11.63
N MET A 380 -1.05 5.93 11.54
CA MET A 380 -1.61 5.37 10.27
C MET A 380 -2.59 6.28 9.59
N THR A 381 -3.13 7.18 10.39
CA THR A 381 -3.79 8.40 10.00
C THR A 381 -3.06 9.10 8.85
N SER A 382 -1.99 9.83 9.20
CA SER A 382 -1.43 11.07 8.59
C SER A 382 -2.44 12.06 7.95
N ARG A 383 -3.70 11.67 7.86
CA ARG A 383 -4.89 12.39 7.47
C ARG A 383 -5.56 12.81 8.77
N PRO A 384 -5.98 14.08 8.88
CA PRO A 384 -6.94 14.51 9.86
C PRO A 384 -8.10 13.51 9.97
N PRO A 385 -8.51 13.13 11.20
CA PRO A 385 -9.46 12.04 11.40
C PRO A 385 -10.83 12.24 10.75
N ASP A 386 -11.18 13.51 10.50
CA ASP A 386 -12.40 14.00 9.88
C ASP A 386 -12.40 13.92 8.33
N LEU A 387 -11.24 13.68 7.71
CA LEU A 387 -11.12 13.64 6.24
C LEU A 387 -11.52 12.28 5.66
N ARG A 388 -12.67 12.27 4.98
CA ARG A 388 -13.14 11.13 4.18
C ARG A 388 -12.56 11.18 2.78
N LEU A 389 -11.56 10.34 2.52
CA LEU A 389 -10.94 10.21 1.20
C LEU A 389 -11.66 9.21 0.28
N GLY A 390 -12.48 8.32 0.85
CA GLY A 390 -13.22 7.30 0.11
C GLY A 390 -12.35 6.18 -0.48
N MET A 391 -11.10 6.03 -0.02
CA MET A 391 -10.16 5.02 -0.53
C MET A 391 -9.99 3.81 0.39
N GLY A 392 -10.42 3.91 1.65
CA GLY A 392 -10.17 2.89 2.68
C GLY A 392 -10.67 1.51 2.26
N LEU A 393 -11.98 1.38 2.04
CA LEU A 393 -12.60 0.11 1.66
C LEU A 393 -12.05 -0.46 0.34
N PRO A 394 -11.99 0.29 -0.78
CA PRO A 394 -11.38 -0.21 -2.01
C PRO A 394 -9.93 -0.66 -1.81
N LEU A 395 -9.11 0.09 -1.07
CA LEU A 395 -7.71 -0.27 -0.84
C LEU A 395 -7.58 -1.49 0.07
N SER A 396 -8.37 -1.61 1.13
CA SER A 396 -8.45 -2.80 1.98
C SER A 396 -8.76 -4.05 1.17
N ARG A 397 -9.68 -3.95 0.19
CA ARG A 397 -9.98 -5.05 -0.72
C ARG A 397 -8.79 -5.43 -1.60
N VAL A 398 -8.07 -4.44 -2.17
CA VAL A 398 -6.85 -4.73 -2.95
C VAL A 398 -5.81 -5.46 -2.09
N TYR A 399 -5.62 -5.06 -0.83
CA TYR A 399 -4.70 -5.74 0.09
C TYR A 399 -5.14 -7.16 0.41
N ALA A 400 -6.43 -7.41 0.64
CA ALA A 400 -6.96 -8.74 0.92
C ALA A 400 -6.81 -9.69 -0.29
N GLU A 401 -7.19 -9.21 -1.47
CA GLU A 401 -7.12 -10.00 -2.71
C GLU A 401 -5.68 -10.17 -3.23
N TYR A 402 -4.71 -9.37 -2.77
CA TYR A 402 -3.30 -9.50 -3.14
C TYR A 402 -2.70 -10.85 -2.73
N TRP A 403 -3.06 -11.32 -1.53
CA TRP A 403 -2.66 -12.63 -1.02
C TRP A 403 -3.74 -13.71 -1.20
N ALA A 404 -4.54 -13.57 -2.26
CA ALA A 404 -5.60 -14.52 -2.62
C ALA A 404 -6.63 -14.78 -1.50
N GLY A 405 -6.90 -13.74 -0.70
CA GLY A 405 -8.07 -13.63 0.17
C GLY A 405 -9.23 -12.90 -0.52
N SER A 406 -10.23 -12.51 0.27
CA SER A 406 -11.37 -11.70 -0.18
C SER A 406 -11.83 -10.74 0.93
N LEU A 407 -12.53 -9.68 0.52
CA LEU A 407 -13.22 -8.77 1.43
C LEU A 407 -14.62 -8.52 0.89
N GLU A 408 -15.63 -8.92 1.65
CA GLU A 408 -17.05 -8.82 1.30
C GLU A 408 -17.79 -8.00 2.36
N LEU A 409 -18.83 -7.27 1.93
CA LEU A 409 -19.64 -6.43 2.81
C LEU A 409 -21.11 -6.77 2.59
N HIS A 410 -21.84 -7.02 3.68
CA HIS A 410 -23.28 -7.20 3.68
C HIS A 410 -23.91 -6.08 4.51
N SER A 411 -24.57 -5.16 3.82
CA SER A 411 -25.26 -4.03 4.43
C SER A 411 -26.72 -4.37 4.70
N LEU A 412 -27.18 -4.08 5.92
CA LEU A 412 -28.57 -4.06 6.30
C LEU A 412 -28.96 -2.59 6.54
N GLU A 413 -29.47 -1.92 5.50
CA GLU A 413 -29.86 -0.51 5.57
C GLU A 413 -30.87 -0.28 6.70
N GLY A 414 -30.58 0.70 7.56
CA GLY A 414 -31.33 0.97 8.79
C GLY A 414 -30.86 0.19 10.02
N TYR A 415 -30.03 -0.84 9.86
CA TYR A 415 -29.49 -1.65 10.96
C TYR A 415 -27.97 -1.50 11.09
N GLY A 416 -27.20 -2.01 10.14
CA GLY A 416 -25.75 -2.20 10.33
C GLY A 416 -25.05 -2.81 9.12
N VAL A 417 -23.76 -3.12 9.28
CA VAL A 417 -22.94 -3.75 8.24
C VAL A 417 -22.17 -4.92 8.83
N ASP A 418 -22.16 -6.04 8.11
CA ASP A 418 -21.25 -7.16 8.31
C ASP A 418 -20.12 -7.10 7.26
N ALA A 419 -18.88 -7.03 7.73
CA ALA A 419 -17.68 -7.11 6.89
C ALA A 419 -16.98 -8.46 7.07
N PHE A 420 -16.78 -9.20 5.99
CA PHE A 420 -16.11 -10.50 5.99
C PHE A 420 -14.75 -10.40 5.30
N LEU A 421 -13.68 -10.53 6.08
CA LEU A 421 -12.31 -10.65 5.59
C LEU A 421 -11.91 -12.12 5.58
N GLN A 422 -11.61 -12.68 4.41
CA GLN A 422 -11.10 -14.04 4.26
C GLN A 422 -9.61 -14.02 3.93
N ILE A 423 -8.81 -14.77 4.68
CA ILE A 423 -7.35 -14.87 4.53
C ILE A 423 -6.98 -16.32 4.22
N SER A 424 -6.01 -16.53 3.34
CA SER A 424 -5.46 -17.87 3.04
C SER A 424 -4.50 -18.32 4.13
N LYS A 425 -4.86 -19.37 4.89
CA LYS A 425 -4.10 -19.87 6.05
C LYS A 425 -2.71 -20.40 5.70
N LEU A 426 -2.57 -21.05 4.55
CA LEU A 426 -1.34 -21.81 4.22
C LEU A 426 -0.20 -20.93 3.69
N GLY A 427 -0.48 -19.71 3.22
CA GLY A 427 0.51 -18.86 2.56
C GLY A 427 1.13 -19.43 1.27
N ASN A 428 0.63 -20.57 0.76
CA ASN A 428 1.13 -21.24 -0.44
C ASN A 428 0.73 -20.54 -1.75
N LYS A 429 -0.32 -19.70 -1.70
CA LYS A 429 -0.82 -19.01 -2.87
C LYS A 429 0.14 -17.88 -3.23
N ASN A 430 0.47 -17.80 -4.53
CA ASN A 430 1.29 -16.73 -5.06
C ASN A 430 0.55 -15.39 -5.00
N GLU A 431 1.33 -14.31 -4.91
CA GLU A 431 0.84 -12.95 -5.10
C GLU A 431 0.03 -12.87 -6.39
N GLN A 432 -1.12 -12.21 -6.30
CA GLN A 432 -1.99 -12.00 -7.44
C GLN A 432 -1.53 -10.72 -8.15
N LEU A 433 -0.87 -10.87 -9.30
CA LEU A 433 -0.40 -9.77 -10.16
C LEU A 433 -1.13 -9.78 -11.49
N THR A 434 -1.39 -8.59 -12.04
CA THR A 434 -1.77 -8.45 -13.44
C THR A 434 -0.56 -8.81 -14.31
N THR A 435 -0.57 -10.00 -14.89
CA THR A 435 0.47 -10.48 -15.80
C THR A 435 0.22 -9.98 -17.21
N ARG A 436 1.26 -9.99 -18.05
CA ARG A 436 1.11 -9.62 -19.46
C ARG A 436 0.10 -10.52 -20.19
N ALA A 437 0.10 -11.82 -19.90
CA ALA A 437 -0.84 -12.77 -20.49
C ALA A 437 -2.32 -12.42 -20.21
N THR A 438 -2.63 -11.81 -19.07
CA THR A 438 -4.01 -11.35 -18.78
C THR A 438 -4.32 -9.96 -19.34
N MET A 439 -3.29 -9.19 -19.72
CA MET A 439 -3.44 -7.90 -20.41
C MET A 439 -3.62 -8.05 -21.92
N ASP A 440 -2.91 -8.99 -22.54
CA ASP A 440 -2.95 -9.26 -23.98
C ASP A 440 -4.17 -10.14 -24.39
N ALA A 441 -4.93 -10.67 -23.42
CA ALA A 441 -6.09 -11.53 -23.63
C ALA A 441 -7.45 -10.79 -23.68
N VAL A 442 -7.43 -9.45 -23.70
CA VAL A 442 -8.63 -8.58 -23.79
C VAL A 442 -8.70 -7.91 -25.16
#